data_AF-A0A2P8QB96-F1
#
_entry.id   AF-A0A2P8QB96-F1
#
_cell.length_a   1.000
_cell.length_b   1.000
_cell.length_c   1.000
_cell.angle_alpha   90.00
_cell.angle_beta   90.00
_cell.angle_gamma   90.00
#
_symmetry.space_group_name_H-M   'P 1'
#
loop_
_entity.id
_entity.type
_entity.pdbx_description
1 polymer ?
#
loop_
_entity_poly.entity_id
_entity_poly.type
_entity_poly.pdbx_seq_one_letter_code
_entity_poly.pdbx_strand_id
1 'polypeptide(L)'
;MSRIRSVATAARDRRAFLAATGAVSLSAGIGFALRPGTSEAATHTAAPQGRPIAVSRRAPAAPLAPYTRGTTLSTLATARPGSGYRRLGDGPAWPRVVRGDLAAAKSGRAGRRTALAAFVQFTDLHLVDVQHPLRYEYLRAQTASAWRPQESLSVPGAISLVERVNALRGAPVTGSPLHFVMTTGDNTDNNAKTELDWFLKVMSGGRITPNSGDPDRYEGVQNSDLKLYWQPDAALRDADKQLGFPRIEGFLAAAIREVRSPGLNLPWYSTVGNHDSLPGGCYAPGDSFFAEFAVGGRKLLTLDESEGVAVWKNVKKGGDPKGAGFKAMLKSQARRMRSVTPDEGRAPFTPTEYLQAHLDPAHAGVGPVGHGYSQANLAAKTQYYTFRIADEVLGVSLDTTDPGGHYEGSVGTTQLRWLERTLKAAEKNKEHVIVFSHHTSKSMRNLREDPAHPGERRHGGDEVLAVLGAHRPVLAWVNGHSHKNNITPHPASDGRSFWEVSTASHVDFPQLARVIEIADNHDGTISLFTTLIESAAPHDTDFTDLSQTGLAALYRELSFNAPGARTDLSGDPEDRNTELVLRKS
;
A
#
# COMPACT_ATOMS: atom_id res chain seq x y z
N MET A 1 -50.90 50.90 -40.80
CA MET A 1 -50.06 49.71 -40.51
C MET A 1 -49.00 49.66 -41.62
N SER A 2 -47.72 50.03 -41.51
CA SER A 2 -46.76 50.22 -40.39
C SER A 2 -46.25 48.92 -39.74
N ARG A 3 -44.94 48.63 -39.58
CA ARG A 3 -43.64 49.19 -40.07
C ARG A 3 -42.56 48.07 -39.86
N ILE A 4 -41.72 47.66 -40.83
CA ILE A 4 -40.37 48.17 -41.21
C ILE A 4 -39.22 47.99 -40.16
N ARG A 5 -38.32 46.99 -40.36
CA ARG A 5 -36.81 46.97 -40.32
C ARG A 5 -36.24 45.54 -40.03
N SER A 6 -35.10 45.02 -40.55
CA SER A 6 -33.87 45.50 -41.26
C SER A 6 -32.65 45.80 -40.34
N VAL A 7 -31.35 45.52 -40.62
CA VAL A 7 -30.53 44.67 -41.57
C VAL A 7 -29.02 44.75 -41.10
N ALA A 8 -28.11 43.90 -41.64
CA ALA A 8 -26.61 43.99 -41.63
C ALA A 8 -25.85 43.73 -40.30
N THR A 9 -24.64 43.13 -40.18
CA THR A 9 -23.48 42.67 -41.02
C THR A 9 -22.20 43.53 -41.06
N ALA A 10 -21.11 43.05 -40.42
CA ALA A 10 -19.69 43.27 -40.75
C ALA A 10 -18.80 42.24 -39.97
N ALA A 11 -17.61 41.74 -40.33
CA ALA A 11 -16.85 41.54 -41.59
C ALA A 11 -15.41 42.16 -41.65
N ARG A 12 -14.38 41.28 -41.65
CA ARG A 12 -12.92 41.53 -41.94
C ARG A 12 -12.17 42.39 -40.89
N ASP A 13 -10.83 42.47 -40.83
CA ASP A 13 -9.78 42.07 -41.80
C ASP A 13 -8.47 41.52 -41.15
N ARG A 14 -7.35 41.48 -41.89
CA ARG A 14 -6.08 40.79 -41.62
C ARG A 14 -4.87 41.71 -41.33
N ARG A 15 -3.86 41.12 -40.65
CA ARG A 15 -2.39 41.43 -40.65
C ARG A 15 -1.83 42.62 -39.83
N ALA A 16 -0.71 42.27 -39.14
CA ALA A 16 0.53 43.04 -38.90
C ALA A 16 0.58 44.23 -37.92
N PHE A 17 1.24 44.02 -36.77
CA PHE A 17 2.60 44.56 -36.45
C PHE A 17 3.12 43.82 -35.18
N LEU A 18 4.20 43.03 -35.23
CA LEU A 18 5.64 43.35 -35.19
C LEU A 18 6.20 43.69 -33.78
N ALA A 19 7.37 43.09 -33.51
CA ALA A 19 8.02 42.97 -32.20
C ALA A 19 8.60 44.27 -31.61
N ALA A 20 8.84 44.23 -30.30
CA ALA A 20 9.81 45.07 -29.59
C ALA A 20 10.72 44.17 -28.73
N THR A 21 12.01 44.48 -28.67
CA THR A 21 13.05 43.56 -28.17
C THR A 21 13.72 44.08 -26.90
N GLY A 22 13.89 43.21 -25.91
CA GLY A 22 15.05 43.21 -25.01
C GLY A 22 15.11 44.26 -23.88
N ALA A 23 15.05 43.78 -22.65
CA ALA A 23 15.80 44.34 -21.52
C ALA A 23 16.28 43.17 -20.65
N VAL A 24 17.59 43.06 -20.41
CA VAL A 24 18.18 42.00 -19.56
C VAL A 24 18.34 42.54 -18.15
N SER A 25 17.76 41.83 -17.18
CA SER A 25 17.97 42.06 -15.74
C SER A 25 18.45 40.78 -15.07
N LEU A 26 19.76 40.60 -15.00
CA LEU A 26 20.40 39.50 -14.28
C LEU A 26 20.17 39.67 -12.77
N SER A 27 19.43 38.75 -12.17
CA SER A 27 19.31 38.60 -10.72
C SER A 27 19.72 37.17 -10.34
N ALA A 28 20.93 37.03 -9.79
CA ALA A 28 21.52 35.73 -9.47
C ALA A 28 20.90 35.11 -8.20
N GLY A 29 19.76 34.44 -8.35
CA GLY A 29 19.22 33.52 -7.34
C GLY A 29 19.78 32.11 -7.52
N ILE A 30 20.35 31.52 -6.47
CA ILE A 30 20.99 30.20 -6.55
C ILE A 30 19.94 29.09 -6.74
N GLY A 31 19.79 28.63 -7.98
CA GLY A 31 18.95 27.47 -8.29
C GLY A 31 19.64 26.16 -7.91
N PHE A 32 19.18 25.51 -6.84
CA PHE A 32 19.51 24.10 -6.60
C PHE A 32 18.75 23.22 -7.60
N ALA A 33 19.45 22.24 -8.18
CA ALA A 33 19.03 21.62 -9.43
C ALA A 33 17.88 20.61 -9.29
N LEU A 34 16.91 20.71 -10.20
CA LEU A 34 16.09 19.58 -10.62
C LEU A 34 17.01 18.54 -11.28
N ARG A 35 17.36 17.47 -10.56
CA ARG A 35 18.01 16.28 -11.11
C ARG A 35 16.95 15.19 -11.37
N PRO A 36 17.02 14.47 -12.51
CA PRO A 36 16.34 13.19 -12.65
C PRO A 36 16.78 12.25 -11.52
N GLY A 37 15.83 11.52 -10.92
CA GLY A 37 16.13 10.56 -9.86
C GLY A 37 16.95 9.39 -10.40
N THR A 38 18.22 9.27 -9.98
CA THR A 38 19.10 8.15 -10.33
C THR A 38 18.82 6.91 -9.48
N SER A 39 17.61 6.36 -9.63
CA SER A 39 17.34 4.95 -9.37
C SER A 39 17.92 4.12 -10.53
N GLU A 40 18.72 3.11 -10.21
CA GLU A 40 19.32 2.23 -11.21
C GLU A 40 18.37 1.05 -11.51
N ALA A 41 17.80 1.02 -12.72
CA ALA A 41 17.11 -0.16 -13.22
C ALA A 41 18.11 -1.29 -13.57
N ALA A 42 17.67 -2.53 -13.41
CA ALA A 42 18.53 -3.72 -13.34
C ALA A 42 19.38 -4.07 -14.58
N THR A 43 19.19 -3.38 -15.71
CA THR A 43 19.78 -3.72 -17.02
C THR A 43 21.10 -3.03 -17.33
N HIS A 44 21.48 -1.96 -16.63
CA HIS A 44 22.69 -1.18 -16.95
C HIS A 44 23.70 -1.12 -15.81
N THR A 45 24.90 -1.64 -16.06
CA THR A 45 26.09 -1.37 -15.24
C THR A 45 26.65 0.01 -15.61
N ALA A 46 26.03 1.06 -15.08
CA ALA A 46 26.56 2.42 -15.16
C ALA A 46 27.78 2.59 -14.23
N ALA A 47 28.67 3.54 -14.55
CA ALA A 47 29.66 4.02 -13.60
C ALA A 47 28.97 4.86 -12.50
N PRO A 48 29.48 4.89 -11.26
CA PRO A 48 28.78 5.47 -10.11
C PRO A 48 28.70 7.00 -10.19
N GLN A 49 27.71 7.52 -10.91
CA GLN A 49 27.22 8.88 -10.74
C GLN A 49 26.39 8.91 -9.45
N GLY A 50 26.67 9.88 -8.57
CA GLY A 50 26.19 9.88 -7.19
C GLY A 50 24.68 9.61 -7.07
N ARG A 51 24.34 8.48 -6.43
CA ARG A 51 22.95 8.12 -6.07
C ARG A 51 22.33 9.26 -5.24
N PRO A 52 21.06 9.63 -5.44
CA PRO A 52 20.43 10.67 -4.64
C PRO A 52 20.15 10.06 -3.27
N ILE A 53 20.79 10.58 -2.23
CA ILE A 53 20.41 10.27 -0.85
C ILE A 53 18.95 10.73 -0.68
N ALA A 54 18.11 9.93 -0.03
CA ALA A 54 16.76 10.34 0.35
C ALA A 54 16.85 11.61 1.22
N VAL A 55 16.55 12.77 0.64
CA VAL A 55 16.71 14.08 1.31
C VAL A 55 15.59 14.25 2.34
N SER A 56 15.82 13.70 3.53
CA SER A 56 14.94 13.93 4.68
C SER A 56 14.79 15.43 4.93
N ARG A 57 13.57 15.82 5.34
CA ARG A 57 13.29 17.16 5.86
C ARG A 57 14.32 17.55 6.92
N ARG A 58 14.69 18.83 7.00
CA ARG A 58 15.31 19.36 8.22
C ARG A 58 14.28 19.20 9.34
N ALA A 59 14.48 18.21 10.20
CA ALA A 59 13.45 17.81 11.16
C ALA A 59 13.05 18.99 12.07
N PRO A 60 11.78 19.06 12.51
CA PRO A 60 11.43 19.92 13.64
C PRO A 60 12.35 19.56 14.81
N ALA A 61 12.73 20.55 15.63
CA ALA A 61 13.69 20.39 16.72
C ALA A 61 13.49 19.06 17.46
N ALA A 62 14.52 18.21 17.40
CA ALA A 62 14.39 16.79 17.71
C ALA A 62 13.79 16.61 19.11
N PRO A 63 12.76 15.75 19.26
CA PRO A 63 12.16 15.51 20.57
C PRO A 63 13.21 14.94 21.51
N LEU A 64 13.04 15.16 22.82
CA LEU A 64 13.75 14.36 23.83
C LEU A 64 13.36 12.90 23.63
N ALA A 65 14.26 12.13 23.02
CA ALA A 65 14.07 10.73 22.71
C ALA A 65 14.58 9.85 23.87
N PRO A 66 13.98 8.67 24.11
CA PRO A 66 12.84 8.10 23.38
C PRO A 66 11.50 8.79 23.71
N TYR A 67 10.56 8.80 22.76
CA TYR A 67 9.21 9.33 22.96
C TYR A 67 8.13 8.36 22.48
N THR A 68 6.93 8.44 23.06
CA THR A 68 5.83 7.47 22.83
C THR A 68 4.62 8.05 22.11
N ARG A 69 4.37 9.37 22.24
CA ARG A 69 3.20 10.08 21.68
C ARG A 69 3.05 9.80 20.17
N GLY A 70 1.85 9.41 19.75
CA GLY A 70 1.57 9.07 18.35
C GLY A 70 1.96 7.64 17.95
N THR A 71 2.35 6.79 18.90
CA THR A 71 2.67 5.38 18.68
C THR A 71 1.96 4.48 19.71
N THR A 72 1.88 3.19 19.40
CA THR A 72 1.34 2.16 20.30
C THR A 72 2.12 2.01 21.63
N LEU A 73 3.29 2.65 21.76
CA LEU A 73 4.02 2.79 23.05
C LEU A 73 3.33 3.76 24.03
N SER A 74 2.27 4.48 23.62
CA SER A 74 1.53 5.43 24.47
C SER A 74 0.09 5.01 24.73
N THR A 75 -0.61 4.56 23.69
CA THR A 75 -2.00 4.07 23.67
C THR A 75 -2.23 3.45 22.30
N LEU A 76 -3.25 2.60 22.17
CA LEU A 76 -3.78 2.14 20.89
C LEU A 76 -5.31 2.01 20.96
N ALA A 77 -6.00 1.96 19.82
CA ALA A 77 -7.43 1.65 19.84
C ALA A 77 -7.68 0.23 20.38
N THR A 78 -8.51 0.12 21.42
CA THR A 78 -8.90 -1.14 22.06
C THR A 78 -10.41 -1.16 22.25
N ALA A 79 -11.02 -2.32 21.99
CA ALA A 79 -12.47 -2.48 22.14
C ALA A 79 -12.90 -2.44 23.61
N ARG A 80 -13.90 -1.62 23.89
CA ARG A 80 -14.51 -1.50 25.22
C ARG A 80 -15.19 -2.83 25.62
N PRO A 81 -15.28 -3.18 26.92
CA PRO A 81 -15.92 -4.41 27.37
C PRO A 81 -17.38 -4.52 26.91
N GLY A 82 -17.79 -5.71 26.45
CA GLY A 82 -19.14 -5.96 25.94
C GLY A 82 -19.21 -7.21 25.05
N SER A 83 -20.34 -7.39 24.38
CA SER A 83 -20.60 -8.47 23.40
C SER A 83 -21.35 -7.91 22.18
N GLY A 84 -21.33 -8.65 21.07
CA GLY A 84 -21.79 -8.13 19.77
C GLY A 84 -20.86 -7.03 19.23
N TYR A 85 -21.42 -6.08 18.50
CA TYR A 85 -20.70 -4.88 18.05
C TYR A 85 -20.17 -4.07 19.25
N ARG A 86 -18.85 -3.84 19.29
CA ARG A 86 -18.16 -3.10 20.36
C ARG A 86 -17.54 -1.83 19.83
N ARG A 87 -17.77 -0.74 20.57
CA ARG A 87 -17.10 0.54 20.33
C ARG A 87 -15.61 0.42 20.69
N LEU A 88 -14.75 1.09 19.92
CA LEU A 88 -13.33 1.24 20.27
C LEU A 88 -13.15 2.35 21.32
N GLY A 89 -11.91 2.65 21.68
CA GLY A 89 -11.52 3.63 22.70
C GLY A 89 -10.04 3.49 23.05
N ASP A 90 -9.53 4.31 23.97
CA ASP A 90 -8.13 4.25 24.41
C ASP A 90 -7.78 2.95 25.14
N GLY A 91 -6.64 2.36 24.79
CA GLY A 91 -6.15 1.07 25.28
C GLY A 91 -4.75 1.12 25.89
N PRO A 92 -4.35 0.08 26.62
CA PRO A 92 -3.06 0.02 27.30
C PRO A 92 -1.90 -0.07 26.30
N ALA A 93 -0.89 0.79 26.47
CA ALA A 93 0.31 0.82 25.65
C ALA A 93 0.98 -0.56 25.52
N TRP A 94 1.48 -0.88 24.32
CA TRP A 94 2.29 -2.07 24.07
C TRP A 94 3.76 -1.77 24.37
N PRO A 95 4.38 -2.38 25.40
CA PRO A 95 5.77 -2.14 25.74
C PRO A 95 6.72 -2.68 24.66
N ARG A 96 7.96 -2.19 24.63
CA ARG A 96 8.99 -2.73 23.73
C ARG A 96 9.60 -4.02 24.28
N VAL A 97 9.60 -5.08 23.47
CA VAL A 97 10.34 -6.32 23.74
C VAL A 97 11.74 -6.23 23.10
N VAL A 98 12.78 -6.70 23.80
CA VAL A 98 14.14 -6.81 23.24
C VAL A 98 14.36 -8.26 22.80
N ARG A 99 14.54 -8.48 21.49
CA ARG A 99 14.74 -9.80 20.89
C ARG A 99 16.23 -10.06 20.66
N GLY A 100 16.75 -11.06 21.38
CA GLY A 100 18.16 -11.45 21.39
C GLY A 100 18.48 -12.67 20.51
N ASP A 101 17.51 -13.15 19.72
CA ASP A 101 17.53 -14.42 18.99
C ASP A 101 18.74 -14.57 18.07
N LEU A 102 19.18 -13.47 17.45
CA LEU A 102 20.31 -13.43 16.52
C LEU A 102 21.60 -12.86 17.15
N ALA A 103 21.48 -12.00 18.17
CA ALA A 103 22.61 -11.50 18.96
C ALA A 103 22.19 -10.99 20.35
N ALA A 104 23.04 -11.23 21.36
CA ALA A 104 22.79 -10.79 22.72
C ALA A 104 22.91 -9.26 22.87
N ALA A 105 21.88 -8.63 23.45
CA ALA A 105 21.79 -7.19 23.64
C ALA A 105 22.71 -6.69 24.78
N LYS A 106 23.75 -5.91 24.45
CA LYS A 106 24.77 -5.45 25.41
C LYS A 106 24.31 -4.27 26.28
N SER A 107 24.95 -4.10 27.44
CA SER A 107 24.67 -3.01 28.39
C SER A 107 25.20 -1.65 27.88
N GLY A 108 24.62 -0.55 28.39
CA GLY A 108 25.00 0.82 28.04
C GLY A 108 24.70 1.25 26.59
N ARG A 109 24.32 0.33 25.68
CA ARG A 109 24.10 0.60 24.25
C ARG A 109 23.15 1.77 23.97
N ALA A 110 22.13 1.96 24.81
CA ALA A 110 21.16 3.03 24.69
C ALA A 110 21.77 4.44 24.80
N GLY A 111 22.86 4.61 25.56
CA GLY A 111 23.61 5.87 25.69
C GLY A 111 24.83 5.99 24.79
N ARG A 112 25.09 4.98 23.93
CA ARG A 112 26.25 4.95 23.01
C ARG A 112 25.86 4.90 21.53
N ARG A 113 24.64 4.49 21.22
CA ARG A 113 24.18 4.22 19.84
C ARG A 113 24.12 5.44 18.93
N THR A 114 24.29 5.20 17.63
CA THR A 114 24.08 6.20 16.57
C THR A 114 23.06 5.69 15.58
N ALA A 115 22.08 6.52 15.21
CA ALA A 115 21.10 6.19 14.18
C ALA A 115 21.76 6.21 12.80
N LEU A 116 21.52 5.16 12.00
CA LEU A 116 21.97 5.06 10.60
C LEU A 116 20.84 5.46 9.63
N ALA A 117 19.60 5.09 9.94
CA ALA A 117 18.41 5.45 9.16
C ALA A 117 17.13 5.30 10.01
N ALA A 118 16.05 5.95 9.59
CA ALA A 118 14.70 5.67 10.10
C ALA A 118 13.65 5.95 9.02
N PHE A 119 12.64 5.08 8.89
CA PHE A 119 11.59 5.16 7.87
C PHE A 119 10.27 4.58 8.39
N VAL A 120 9.19 4.70 7.62
CA VAL A 120 7.89 4.07 7.92
C VAL A 120 7.53 3.07 6.83
N GLN A 121 7.01 1.90 7.19
CA GLN A 121 6.37 0.96 6.28
C GLN A 121 4.85 1.15 6.33
N PHE A 122 4.25 1.37 5.15
CA PHE A 122 2.87 1.05 4.85
C PHE A 122 2.81 -0.27 4.07
N THR A 123 1.71 -1.02 4.18
CA THR A 123 1.51 -2.25 3.42
C THR A 123 0.03 -2.58 3.30
N ASP A 124 -0.36 -3.22 2.20
CA ASP A 124 -1.69 -3.83 2.04
C ASP A 124 -2.76 -2.77 2.36
N LEU A 125 -2.66 -1.63 1.67
CA LEU A 125 -3.54 -0.47 1.81
C LEU A 125 -4.95 -0.78 1.34
N HIS A 126 -5.07 -1.55 0.24
CA HIS A 126 -6.31 -1.81 -0.52
C HIS A 126 -7.19 -0.56 -0.59
N LEU A 127 -6.83 0.43 -1.41
CA LEU A 127 -7.82 1.44 -1.79
C LEU A 127 -8.85 0.77 -2.70
N VAL A 128 -10.08 0.67 -2.20
CA VAL A 128 -11.12 -0.20 -2.75
C VAL A 128 -12.16 0.60 -3.54
N ASP A 129 -12.29 0.36 -4.83
CA ASP A 129 -13.50 0.70 -5.56
C ASP A 129 -14.60 -0.32 -5.27
N VAL A 130 -15.32 -0.16 -4.16
CA VAL A 130 -16.43 -1.04 -3.75
C VAL A 130 -17.59 -1.11 -4.77
N GLN A 131 -17.58 -0.28 -5.80
CA GLN A 131 -18.62 -0.21 -6.83
C GLN A 131 -18.21 -0.95 -8.11
N HIS A 132 -16.93 -1.28 -8.23
CA HIS A 132 -16.35 -2.04 -9.33
C HIS A 132 -17.06 -3.39 -9.56
N PRO A 133 -17.44 -3.73 -10.82
CA PRO A 133 -18.12 -4.97 -11.18
C PRO A 133 -17.44 -6.30 -10.81
N LEU A 134 -16.10 -6.35 -10.75
CA LEU A 134 -15.36 -7.62 -10.60
C LEU A 134 -15.23 -8.11 -9.14
N ARG A 135 -15.59 -7.30 -8.15
CA ARG A 135 -15.41 -7.67 -6.73
C ARG A 135 -16.21 -8.91 -6.34
N TYR A 136 -15.61 -9.77 -5.52
CA TYR A 136 -16.12 -11.09 -5.16
C TYR A 136 -17.18 -11.08 -4.04
N GLU A 137 -17.84 -9.95 -3.81
CA GLU A 137 -18.61 -9.64 -2.59
C GLU A 137 -19.77 -10.64 -2.37
N TYR A 138 -20.35 -11.14 -3.47
CA TYR A 138 -21.38 -12.18 -3.47
C TYR A 138 -20.94 -13.53 -2.87
N LEU A 139 -19.62 -13.80 -2.78
CA LEU A 139 -19.11 -14.97 -2.03
C LEU A 139 -19.33 -14.84 -0.52
N ARG A 140 -19.79 -13.69 -0.02
CA ARG A 140 -20.24 -13.51 1.38
C ARG A 140 -21.36 -14.47 1.77
N ALA A 141 -22.15 -14.95 0.81
CA ALA A 141 -23.13 -16.02 1.04
C ALA A 141 -22.48 -17.33 1.57
N GLN A 142 -21.23 -17.59 1.21
CA GLN A 142 -20.43 -18.72 1.69
C GLN A 142 -19.45 -18.33 2.81
N THR A 143 -18.89 -17.12 2.81
CA THR A 143 -17.80 -16.78 3.73
C THR A 143 -17.80 -15.29 4.08
N ALA A 144 -18.00 -14.96 5.36
CA ALA A 144 -18.18 -13.58 5.79
C ALA A 144 -17.02 -12.64 5.41
N SER A 145 -15.79 -13.17 5.33
CA SER A 145 -14.58 -12.45 4.95
C SER A 145 -14.44 -12.10 3.46
N ALA A 146 -15.40 -12.47 2.59
CA ALA A 146 -15.37 -12.12 1.17
C ALA A 146 -15.86 -10.68 0.86
N TRP A 147 -16.38 -9.97 1.88
CA TRP A 147 -16.66 -8.54 1.83
C TRP A 147 -16.68 -7.99 3.25
N ARG A 148 -15.99 -6.87 3.49
CA ARG A 148 -15.89 -6.25 4.81
C ARG A 148 -16.66 -4.90 4.85
N PRO A 149 -17.49 -4.62 5.88
CA PRO A 149 -18.34 -3.42 5.93
C PRO A 149 -17.65 -2.05 5.83
N GLN A 150 -16.35 -1.98 6.13
CA GLN A 150 -15.56 -0.75 6.13
C GLN A 150 -14.95 -0.34 4.79
N GLU A 151 -14.97 -1.19 3.76
CA GLU A 151 -14.11 -1.04 2.56
C GLU A 151 -14.35 0.29 1.80
N SER A 152 -15.56 0.83 1.87
CA SER A 152 -15.95 2.14 1.35
C SER A 152 -15.28 3.33 2.03
N LEU A 153 -14.57 3.12 3.14
CA LEU A 153 -13.83 4.15 3.89
C LEU A 153 -12.30 3.97 3.82
N SER A 154 -11.81 3.12 2.91
CA SER A 154 -10.37 2.88 2.69
C SER A 154 -9.59 4.17 2.43
N VAL A 155 -10.12 5.06 1.57
CA VAL A 155 -9.49 6.36 1.24
C VAL A 155 -9.34 7.28 2.47
N PRO A 156 -10.41 7.67 3.22
CA PRO A 156 -10.24 8.50 4.42
C PRO A 156 -9.39 7.82 5.51
N GLY A 157 -9.47 6.48 5.65
CA GLY A 157 -8.59 5.71 6.53
C GLY A 157 -7.11 5.89 6.20
N ALA A 158 -6.74 5.72 4.93
CA ALA A 158 -5.37 5.88 4.45
C ALA A 158 -4.88 7.34 4.51
N ILE A 159 -5.74 8.32 4.23
CA ILE A 159 -5.42 9.75 4.44
C ILE A 159 -5.06 10.00 5.91
N SER A 160 -5.81 9.44 6.85
CA SER A 160 -5.53 9.63 8.26
C SER A 160 -4.26 8.88 8.73
N LEU A 161 -3.82 7.84 8.01
CA LEU A 161 -2.51 7.21 8.22
C LEU A 161 -1.36 8.11 7.74
N VAL A 162 -1.52 8.78 6.59
CA VAL A 162 -0.61 9.84 6.10
C VAL A 162 -0.54 11.00 7.09
N GLU A 163 -1.68 11.44 7.64
CA GLU A 163 -1.74 12.45 8.71
C GLU A 163 -0.96 12.04 9.96
N ARG A 164 -1.00 10.76 10.38
CA ARG A 164 -0.21 10.27 11.53
C ARG A 164 1.29 10.40 11.24
N VAL A 165 1.76 9.91 10.10
CA VAL A 165 3.19 9.97 9.73
C VAL A 165 3.68 11.42 9.67
N ASN A 166 2.89 12.30 9.07
CA ASN A 166 3.18 13.73 8.99
C ASN A 166 3.34 14.38 10.38
N ALA A 167 2.56 13.94 11.37
CA ALA A 167 2.58 14.43 12.75
C ALA A 167 3.70 13.83 13.62
N LEU A 168 4.38 12.76 13.20
CA LEU A 168 5.55 12.22 13.92
C LEU A 168 6.68 13.25 13.90
N ARG A 169 7.27 13.53 15.08
CA ARG A 169 8.37 14.51 15.20
C ARG A 169 9.69 13.97 14.67
N GLY A 170 9.89 12.67 14.81
CA GLY A 170 11.02 11.90 14.31
C GLY A 170 10.88 10.43 14.67
N ALA A 171 11.97 9.69 14.60
CA ALA A 171 12.07 8.29 14.97
C ALA A 171 11.86 8.10 16.50
N PRO A 172 10.90 7.27 16.96
CA PRO A 172 10.52 7.16 18.38
C PRO A 172 11.63 6.82 19.38
N VAL A 173 12.66 6.06 18.99
CA VAL A 173 13.76 5.63 19.86
C VAL A 173 14.96 6.55 19.76
N THR A 174 15.37 6.89 18.55
CA THR A 174 16.62 7.60 18.29
C THR A 174 16.45 9.12 18.17
N GLY A 175 15.23 9.62 17.99
CA GLY A 175 14.95 11.03 17.67
C GLY A 175 15.36 11.44 16.26
N SER A 176 15.91 10.52 15.47
CA SER A 176 16.40 10.75 14.10
C SER A 176 15.30 11.27 13.16
N PRO A 177 15.61 12.05 12.12
CA PRO A 177 14.65 12.36 11.07
C PRO A 177 14.08 11.08 10.44
N LEU A 178 12.78 11.08 10.10
CA LEU A 178 12.23 10.05 9.21
C LEU A 178 12.70 10.38 7.78
N HIS A 179 13.27 9.40 7.09
CA HIS A 179 13.94 9.58 5.80
C HIS A 179 12.97 9.43 4.63
N PHE A 180 12.07 8.44 4.72
CA PHE A 180 11.06 8.15 3.71
C PHE A 180 9.91 7.30 4.29
N VAL A 181 8.87 7.08 3.48
CA VAL A 181 7.87 6.02 3.66
C VAL A 181 8.03 4.99 2.54
N MET A 182 7.98 3.70 2.88
CA MET A 182 7.91 2.59 1.95
C MET A 182 6.47 2.08 1.87
N THR A 183 5.95 1.74 0.69
CA THR A 183 4.82 0.82 0.57
C THR A 183 5.33 -0.55 0.13
N THR A 184 4.86 -1.63 0.77
CA THR A 184 5.20 -3.02 0.40
C THR A 184 4.06 -3.71 -0.35
N GLY A 185 3.50 -3.04 -1.36
CA GLY A 185 2.48 -3.61 -2.26
C GLY A 185 1.05 -3.65 -1.72
N ASP A 186 0.15 -4.07 -2.61
CA ASP A 186 -1.31 -4.12 -2.44
C ASP A 186 -1.87 -2.76 -2.05
N ASN A 187 -1.56 -1.80 -2.91
CA ASN A 187 -1.95 -0.40 -2.82
C ASN A 187 -3.39 -0.22 -3.35
N THR A 188 -3.73 -0.91 -4.44
CA THR A 188 -5.10 -1.04 -5.00
C THR A 188 -5.76 -2.36 -4.58
N ASP A 189 -7.09 -2.51 -4.70
CA ASP A 189 -7.80 -3.76 -4.37
C ASP A 189 -8.11 -4.64 -5.59
N ASN A 190 -8.40 -4.05 -6.74
CA ASN A 190 -8.83 -4.76 -7.94
C ASN A 190 -8.02 -4.39 -9.21
N ASN A 191 -6.82 -3.80 -9.05
CA ASN A 191 -5.95 -3.37 -10.15
C ASN A 191 -6.61 -2.28 -11.06
N ALA A 192 -7.56 -1.49 -10.53
CA ALA A 192 -8.29 -0.49 -11.30
C ALA A 192 -7.58 0.89 -11.37
N LYS A 193 -7.81 1.62 -12.47
CA LYS A 193 -7.20 2.96 -12.68
C LYS A 193 -7.71 4.02 -11.70
N THR A 194 -8.97 3.94 -11.26
CA THR A 194 -9.52 4.74 -10.15
C THR A 194 -8.72 4.55 -8.87
N GLU A 195 -8.53 3.30 -8.45
CA GLU A 195 -7.81 2.94 -7.23
C GLU A 195 -6.35 3.42 -7.25
N LEU A 196 -5.69 3.33 -8.42
CA LEU A 196 -4.31 3.81 -8.62
C LEU A 196 -4.20 5.33 -8.52
N ASP A 197 -5.12 6.07 -9.15
CA ASP A 197 -5.21 7.54 -9.03
C ASP A 197 -5.45 7.96 -7.56
N TRP A 198 -6.36 7.27 -6.87
CA TRP A 198 -6.63 7.51 -5.46
C TRP A 198 -5.38 7.26 -4.61
N PHE A 199 -4.64 6.17 -4.86
CA PHE A 199 -3.41 5.83 -4.13
C PHE A 199 -2.34 6.89 -4.31
N LEU A 200 -2.04 7.28 -5.55
CA LEU A 200 -1.04 8.30 -5.85
C LEU A 200 -1.42 9.65 -5.24
N LYS A 201 -2.70 10.01 -5.20
CA LYS A 201 -3.21 11.22 -4.51
C LYS A 201 -3.24 11.11 -2.99
N VAL A 202 -3.43 9.93 -2.40
CA VAL A 202 -3.28 9.72 -0.95
C VAL A 202 -1.84 9.98 -0.57
N MET A 203 -0.88 9.35 -1.27
CA MET A 203 0.54 9.42 -0.92
C MET A 203 1.18 10.77 -1.23
N SER A 204 0.89 11.36 -2.39
CA SER A 204 1.52 12.62 -2.83
C SER A 204 0.69 13.89 -2.57
N GLY A 205 -0.55 13.73 -2.14
CA GLY A 205 -1.49 14.83 -1.82
C GLY A 205 -2.37 15.20 -3.00
N GLY A 206 -3.61 15.58 -2.70
CA GLY A 206 -4.62 15.87 -3.74
C GLY A 206 -6.04 15.86 -3.21
N ARG A 207 -6.99 16.13 -4.10
CA ARG A 207 -8.42 15.89 -3.86
C ARG A 207 -8.84 14.60 -4.57
N ILE A 208 -9.62 13.79 -3.88
CA ILE A 208 -9.99 12.43 -4.27
C ILE A 208 -11.48 12.29 -4.08
N THR A 209 -12.19 11.81 -5.10
CA THR A 209 -13.59 11.41 -4.98
C THR A 209 -13.61 9.88 -4.97
N PRO A 210 -13.94 9.19 -3.85
CA PRO A 210 -13.97 7.74 -3.75
C PRO A 210 -15.20 7.13 -4.45
N ASN A 211 -15.42 7.51 -5.72
CA ASN A 211 -16.60 7.18 -6.49
C ASN A 211 -16.22 6.68 -7.90
N SER A 212 -17.03 5.78 -8.46
CA SER A 212 -16.92 5.31 -9.85
C SER A 212 -18.32 5.00 -10.39
N GLY A 213 -18.52 5.14 -11.69
CA GLY A 213 -19.84 5.04 -12.32
C GLY A 213 -20.65 6.32 -12.17
N ASP A 214 -21.77 6.26 -11.44
CA ASP A 214 -22.69 7.39 -11.27
C ASP A 214 -22.07 8.46 -10.34
N PRO A 215 -21.77 9.69 -10.84
CA PRO A 215 -21.03 10.68 -10.07
C PRO A 215 -21.79 11.18 -8.83
N ASP A 216 -23.13 11.08 -8.82
CA ASP A 216 -24.00 11.59 -7.76
C ASP A 216 -24.55 10.46 -6.85
N ARG A 217 -24.22 9.19 -7.12
CA ARG A 217 -24.89 8.05 -6.49
C ARG A 217 -24.00 6.82 -6.30
N TYR A 218 -24.03 6.25 -5.10
CA TYR A 218 -23.39 4.96 -4.81
C TYR A 218 -24.09 3.76 -5.52
N GLU A 219 -23.33 2.81 -6.03
CA GLU A 219 -23.81 1.64 -6.82
C GLU A 219 -23.30 0.26 -6.34
N GLY A 220 -22.59 0.20 -5.21
CA GLY A 220 -22.09 -1.05 -4.62
C GLY A 220 -23.12 -1.87 -3.84
N VAL A 221 -22.65 -2.85 -3.06
CA VAL A 221 -23.52 -3.77 -2.27
C VAL A 221 -24.27 -3.10 -1.11
N GLN A 222 -23.80 -1.96 -0.60
CA GLN A 222 -24.36 -1.29 0.58
C GLN A 222 -25.68 -0.52 0.34
N ASN A 223 -26.16 -0.40 -0.92
CA ASN A 223 -27.52 0.09 -1.25
C ASN A 223 -28.30 -0.87 -2.16
N SER A 224 -28.14 -2.16 -1.92
CA SER A 224 -28.76 -3.24 -2.70
C SER A 224 -30.09 -3.74 -2.15
N ASP A 225 -30.50 -3.28 -0.97
CA ASP A 225 -31.63 -3.81 -0.17
C ASP A 225 -31.51 -5.30 0.19
N LEU A 226 -30.33 -5.89 -0.02
CA LEU A 226 -30.02 -7.28 0.31
C LEU A 226 -29.60 -7.39 1.78
N LYS A 227 -30.28 -8.26 2.54
CA LYS A 227 -29.93 -8.57 3.94
C LYS A 227 -28.56 -9.23 4.12
N LEU A 228 -27.87 -9.60 3.04
CA LEU A 228 -26.55 -10.22 3.04
C LEU A 228 -25.42 -9.25 3.45
N TYR A 229 -25.63 -7.95 3.26
CA TYR A 229 -24.65 -6.89 3.50
C TYR A 229 -25.24 -5.82 4.41
N TRP A 230 -24.40 -5.21 5.24
CA TRP A 230 -24.77 -4.01 5.99
C TRP A 230 -25.25 -2.91 5.04
N GLN A 231 -26.51 -2.48 5.19
CA GLN A 231 -27.11 -1.36 4.45
C GLN A 231 -27.11 -0.12 5.37
N PRO A 232 -26.02 0.67 5.47
CA PRO A 232 -25.79 1.63 6.56
C PRO A 232 -26.91 2.67 6.71
N ASP A 233 -27.30 3.31 5.61
CA ASP A 233 -28.36 4.33 5.57
C ASP A 233 -29.78 3.76 5.79
N ALA A 234 -29.99 2.49 5.44
CA ALA A 234 -31.33 1.90 5.35
C ALA A 234 -31.86 1.41 6.71
N ALA A 235 -33.18 1.57 6.92
CA ALA A 235 -33.89 0.96 8.04
C ALA A 235 -34.02 -0.59 7.93
N LEU A 236 -33.50 -1.19 6.85
CA LEU A 236 -33.47 -2.64 6.68
C LEU A 236 -32.71 -3.32 7.82
N ARG A 237 -33.35 -4.31 8.46
CA ARG A 237 -32.70 -5.24 9.39
C ARG A 237 -31.98 -6.34 8.61
N ASP A 238 -30.80 -5.98 8.11
CA ASP A 238 -29.83 -6.89 7.47
C ASP A 238 -29.10 -7.79 8.50
N ALA A 239 -28.19 -8.65 8.04
CA ALA A 239 -27.43 -9.58 8.89
C ALA A 239 -26.49 -8.85 9.86
N ASP A 240 -25.78 -7.82 9.41
CA ASP A 240 -24.81 -7.07 10.19
C ASP A 240 -25.49 -6.25 11.30
N LYS A 241 -26.64 -5.62 11.03
CA LYS A 241 -27.46 -4.97 12.07
C LYS A 241 -28.03 -5.97 13.09
N GLN A 242 -28.13 -7.26 12.77
CA GLN A 242 -28.46 -8.31 13.76
C GLN A 242 -27.27 -8.66 14.67
N LEU A 243 -26.04 -8.38 14.23
CA LEU A 243 -24.81 -8.47 15.05
C LEU A 243 -24.52 -7.17 15.84
N GLY A 244 -25.35 -6.13 15.64
CA GLY A 244 -25.28 -4.86 16.35
C GLY A 244 -24.67 -3.70 15.55
N PHE A 245 -24.39 -3.86 14.26
CA PHE A 245 -23.94 -2.72 13.43
C PHE A 245 -24.97 -1.58 13.43
N PRO A 246 -24.52 -0.32 13.47
CA PRO A 246 -25.43 0.83 13.52
C PRO A 246 -26.21 1.03 12.22
N ARG A 247 -27.28 1.83 12.28
CA ARG A 247 -27.77 2.58 11.12
C ARG A 247 -27.07 3.95 11.16
N ILE A 248 -26.48 4.37 10.06
CA ILE A 248 -25.79 5.66 9.92
C ILE A 248 -26.38 6.36 8.70
N GLU A 249 -27.12 7.44 8.92
CA GLU A 249 -27.83 8.18 7.89
C GLU A 249 -26.90 9.23 7.24
N GLY A 250 -26.82 9.24 5.91
CA GLY A 250 -25.85 9.99 5.13
C GLY A 250 -24.51 9.26 4.89
N PHE A 251 -24.36 8.01 5.34
CA PHE A 251 -23.09 7.27 5.29
C PHE A 251 -22.55 7.12 3.87
N LEU A 252 -23.35 6.58 2.95
CA LEU A 252 -22.87 6.32 1.58
C LEU A 252 -22.62 7.61 0.80
N ALA A 253 -23.41 8.65 1.06
CA ALA A 253 -23.18 9.98 0.50
C ALA A 253 -21.88 10.62 1.04
N ALA A 254 -21.52 10.36 2.29
CA ALA A 254 -20.26 10.83 2.87
C ALA A 254 -19.04 10.00 2.40
N ALA A 255 -19.21 8.70 2.16
CA ALA A 255 -18.16 7.80 1.70
C ALA A 255 -17.67 8.13 0.27
N ILE A 256 -18.58 8.45 -0.66
CA ILE A 256 -18.24 8.79 -2.06
C ILE A 256 -17.85 10.26 -2.29
N ARG A 257 -17.98 11.12 -1.27
CA ARG A 257 -17.75 12.58 -1.35
C ARG A 257 -16.27 12.90 -1.58
N GLU A 258 -15.98 14.02 -2.26
CA GLU A 258 -14.60 14.54 -2.36
C GLU A 258 -13.97 14.70 -0.96
N VAL A 259 -12.80 14.08 -0.78
CA VAL A 259 -11.92 14.16 0.40
C VAL A 259 -10.55 14.67 -0.03
N ARG A 260 -9.72 15.12 0.91
CA ARG A 260 -8.42 15.74 0.62
C ARG A 260 -7.30 15.13 1.43
N SER A 261 -6.35 14.48 0.73
CA SER A 261 -5.08 14.11 1.33
C SER A 261 -4.16 15.34 1.46
N PRO A 262 -3.45 15.52 2.59
CA PRO A 262 -2.34 16.46 2.67
C PRO A 262 -1.11 15.99 1.87
N GLY A 263 -1.03 14.70 1.52
CA GLY A 263 0.18 14.05 1.03
C GLY A 263 1.21 13.83 2.14
N LEU A 264 2.19 12.96 1.90
CA LEU A 264 3.31 12.75 2.81
C LEU A 264 4.27 13.95 2.78
N ASN A 265 4.67 14.44 3.96
CA ASN A 265 5.72 15.47 4.11
C ASN A 265 7.15 14.88 4.11
N LEU A 266 7.28 13.66 3.59
CA LEU A 266 8.49 12.87 3.45
C LEU A 266 8.56 12.32 2.02
N PRO A 267 9.77 12.05 1.49
CA PRO A 267 9.91 11.21 0.30
C PRO A 267 9.21 9.86 0.47
N TRP A 268 8.73 9.25 -0.60
CA TRP A 268 8.13 7.91 -0.53
C TRP A 268 8.48 7.02 -1.73
N TYR A 269 8.44 5.71 -1.48
CA TYR A 269 8.88 4.64 -2.37
C TYR A 269 7.85 3.50 -2.42
N SER A 270 7.68 2.87 -3.58
CA SER A 270 6.68 1.81 -3.81
C SER A 270 7.31 0.46 -4.14
N THR A 271 6.75 -0.62 -3.60
CA THR A 271 6.85 -1.98 -4.14
C THR A 271 5.47 -2.38 -4.67
N VAL A 272 5.43 -3.18 -5.73
CA VAL A 272 4.20 -3.72 -6.33
C VAL A 272 3.75 -5.01 -5.63
N GLY A 273 2.46 -5.13 -5.34
CA GLY A 273 1.81 -6.35 -4.82
C GLY A 273 0.91 -7.06 -5.84
N ASN A 274 0.33 -8.21 -5.46
CA ASN A 274 -0.49 -8.98 -6.39
C ASN A 274 -1.83 -8.30 -6.72
N HIS A 275 -2.42 -7.51 -5.81
CA HIS A 275 -3.60 -6.67 -6.10
C HIS A 275 -3.25 -5.38 -6.88
N ASP A 276 -1.96 -5.03 -7.01
CA ASP A 276 -1.50 -3.99 -7.93
C ASP A 276 -1.28 -4.54 -9.35
N SER A 277 -0.82 -5.80 -9.50
CA SER A 277 -0.48 -6.39 -10.82
C SER A 277 -1.56 -7.27 -11.46
N LEU A 278 -2.51 -7.81 -10.69
CA LEU A 278 -3.48 -8.81 -11.14
C LEU A 278 -4.92 -8.34 -10.88
N PRO A 279 -5.84 -8.46 -11.86
CA PRO A 279 -7.28 -8.26 -11.65
C PRO A 279 -7.81 -9.04 -10.43
N GLY A 280 -8.31 -8.28 -9.45
CA GLY A 280 -8.76 -8.79 -8.15
C GLY A 280 -7.75 -9.71 -7.46
N GLY A 281 -6.46 -9.37 -7.53
CA GLY A 281 -5.36 -9.96 -6.77
C GLY A 281 -4.92 -11.38 -7.13
N CYS A 282 -5.60 -12.07 -8.06
CA CYS A 282 -5.34 -13.50 -8.29
C CYS A 282 -5.47 -14.02 -9.73
N TYR A 283 -5.95 -13.22 -10.70
CA TYR A 283 -6.10 -13.67 -12.10
C TYR A 283 -5.03 -13.08 -13.02
N ALA A 284 -4.48 -13.91 -13.90
CA ALA A 284 -3.51 -13.50 -14.92
C ALA A 284 -4.15 -12.48 -15.89
N PRO A 285 -3.48 -11.34 -16.18
CA PRO A 285 -3.97 -10.37 -17.15
C PRO A 285 -3.90 -10.92 -18.58
N GLY A 286 -4.73 -10.39 -19.48
CA GLY A 286 -4.68 -10.67 -20.92
C GLY A 286 -6.00 -11.13 -21.57
N ASP A 287 -7.01 -11.48 -20.78
CA ASP A 287 -8.36 -11.73 -21.30
C ASP A 287 -9.19 -10.43 -21.29
N SER A 288 -9.54 -9.90 -22.48
CA SER A 288 -10.24 -8.63 -22.63
C SER A 288 -11.60 -8.60 -21.92
N PHE A 289 -12.24 -9.76 -21.74
CA PHE A 289 -13.51 -9.88 -21.04
C PHE A 289 -13.48 -9.26 -19.64
N PHE A 290 -12.36 -9.35 -18.92
CA PHE A 290 -12.28 -8.77 -17.57
C PHE A 290 -12.23 -7.24 -17.62
N ALA A 291 -11.54 -6.64 -18.59
CA ALA A 291 -11.56 -5.20 -18.79
C ALA A 291 -12.94 -4.71 -19.29
N GLU A 292 -13.53 -5.40 -20.26
CA GLU A 292 -14.89 -5.13 -20.77
C GLU A 292 -15.95 -5.21 -19.65
N PHE A 293 -15.83 -6.20 -18.76
CA PHE A 293 -16.74 -6.39 -17.64
C PHE A 293 -16.48 -5.41 -16.49
N ALA A 294 -15.23 -5.02 -16.25
CA ALA A 294 -14.85 -4.00 -15.28
C ALA A 294 -15.45 -2.63 -15.60
N VAL A 295 -15.34 -2.22 -16.86
CA VAL A 295 -15.89 -0.96 -17.37
C VAL A 295 -17.42 -1.03 -17.53
N GLY A 296 -17.95 -2.21 -17.82
CA GLY A 296 -19.35 -2.43 -18.20
C GLY A 296 -20.40 -2.14 -17.12
N GLY A 297 -21.60 -1.78 -17.56
CA GLY A 297 -22.73 -1.40 -16.69
C GLY A 297 -23.48 -2.56 -16.01
N ARG A 298 -22.78 -3.59 -15.52
CA ARG A 298 -23.37 -4.76 -14.85
C ARG A 298 -22.54 -5.22 -13.66
N LYS A 299 -23.13 -5.32 -12.46
CA LYS A 299 -22.48 -5.86 -11.26
C LYS A 299 -23.27 -7.03 -10.66
N LEU A 300 -22.56 -8.08 -10.25
CA LEU A 300 -23.15 -9.22 -9.54
C LEU A 300 -23.18 -8.93 -8.03
N LEU A 301 -24.35 -9.04 -7.40
CA LEU A 301 -24.53 -8.76 -5.96
C LEU A 301 -24.95 -9.99 -5.15
N THR A 302 -25.35 -11.08 -5.80
CA THR A 302 -25.70 -12.36 -5.17
C THR A 302 -25.22 -13.51 -6.03
N LEU A 303 -24.92 -14.64 -5.39
CA LEU A 303 -24.66 -15.92 -6.01
C LEU A 303 -25.35 -16.99 -5.16
N ASP A 304 -25.76 -18.10 -5.77
CA ASP A 304 -26.28 -19.23 -4.99
C ASP A 304 -25.19 -19.79 -4.07
N GLU A 305 -25.54 -20.22 -2.86
CA GLU A 305 -24.57 -20.75 -1.89
C GLU A 305 -23.79 -21.95 -2.47
N SER A 306 -24.45 -22.84 -3.21
CA SER A 306 -23.83 -24.01 -3.82
C SER A 306 -22.87 -23.66 -4.97
N GLU A 307 -23.17 -22.61 -5.72
CA GLU A 307 -22.25 -22.03 -6.72
C GLU A 307 -21.05 -21.36 -6.01
N GLY A 308 -21.31 -20.64 -4.91
CA GLY A 308 -20.30 -20.01 -4.06
C GLY A 308 -19.33 -21.00 -3.41
N VAL A 309 -19.82 -22.15 -2.93
CA VAL A 309 -19.01 -23.29 -2.45
C VAL A 309 -17.95 -23.67 -3.48
N ALA A 310 -18.36 -23.81 -4.75
CA ALA A 310 -17.49 -24.28 -5.84
C ALA A 310 -16.42 -23.25 -6.19
N VAL A 311 -16.81 -21.98 -6.36
CA VAL A 311 -15.87 -20.87 -6.63
C VAL A 311 -14.87 -20.72 -5.49
N TRP A 312 -15.33 -20.68 -4.24
CA TRP A 312 -14.47 -20.48 -3.06
C TRP A 312 -13.46 -21.62 -2.86
N LYS A 313 -13.86 -22.88 -3.08
CA LYS A 313 -12.96 -24.05 -3.06
C LYS A 313 -11.89 -23.99 -4.15
N ASN A 314 -12.17 -23.33 -5.27
CA ASN A 314 -11.24 -23.19 -6.40
C ASN A 314 -10.24 -22.04 -6.17
N VAL A 315 -10.74 -20.87 -5.73
CA VAL A 315 -9.91 -19.70 -5.36
C VAL A 315 -8.89 -20.07 -4.27
N LYS A 316 -9.33 -20.78 -3.21
CA LYS A 316 -8.44 -21.27 -2.14
C LYS A 316 -7.36 -22.27 -2.55
N LYS A 317 -7.43 -22.80 -3.77
CA LYS A 317 -6.41 -23.69 -4.36
C LYS A 317 -5.65 -23.04 -5.52
N GLY A 318 -6.00 -21.78 -5.86
CA GLY A 318 -5.55 -21.11 -7.07
C GLY A 318 -5.70 -21.97 -8.34
N GLY A 319 -6.79 -22.73 -8.42
CA GLY A 319 -7.02 -23.73 -9.47
C GLY A 319 -7.47 -23.15 -10.81
N ASP A 320 -7.81 -21.86 -10.85
CA ASP A 320 -8.19 -21.11 -12.06
C ASP A 320 -7.37 -19.81 -12.18
N PRO A 321 -6.04 -19.88 -12.33
CA PRO A 321 -5.19 -18.68 -12.35
C PRO A 321 -5.43 -17.78 -13.58
N LYS A 322 -6.18 -18.25 -14.59
CA LYS A 322 -6.58 -17.49 -15.79
C LYS A 322 -8.04 -17.02 -15.76
N GLY A 323 -8.77 -17.26 -14.67
CA GLY A 323 -10.16 -16.85 -14.50
C GLY A 323 -11.15 -17.47 -15.50
N ALA A 324 -10.84 -18.59 -16.15
CA ALA A 324 -11.70 -19.22 -17.15
C ALA A 324 -13.04 -19.71 -16.55
N GLY A 325 -12.98 -20.27 -15.34
CA GLY A 325 -14.17 -20.66 -14.56
C GLY A 325 -14.91 -19.44 -13.99
N PHE A 326 -14.17 -18.42 -13.53
CA PHE A 326 -14.76 -17.16 -13.08
C PHE A 326 -15.54 -16.44 -14.22
N LYS A 327 -14.94 -16.34 -15.41
CA LYS A 327 -15.55 -15.83 -16.65
C LYS A 327 -16.78 -16.65 -17.08
N ALA A 328 -16.76 -17.98 -16.91
CA ALA A 328 -17.93 -18.82 -17.16
C ALA A 328 -19.07 -18.54 -16.16
N MET A 329 -18.76 -18.36 -14.87
CA MET A 329 -19.72 -18.02 -13.81
C MET A 329 -20.34 -16.64 -14.05
N LEU A 330 -19.55 -15.60 -14.32
CA LEU A 330 -20.08 -14.26 -14.64
C LEU A 330 -21.01 -14.32 -15.86
N LYS A 331 -20.70 -15.13 -16.87
CA LYS A 331 -21.57 -15.32 -18.04
C LYS A 331 -22.87 -16.07 -17.73
N SER A 332 -22.89 -17.04 -16.81
CA SER A 332 -24.15 -17.70 -16.40
C SER A 332 -25.05 -16.78 -15.58
N GLN A 333 -24.47 -15.94 -14.70
CA GLN A 333 -25.21 -15.01 -13.84
C GLN A 333 -25.66 -13.72 -14.54
N ALA A 334 -25.30 -13.49 -15.80
CA ALA A 334 -25.51 -12.22 -16.52
C ALA A 334 -26.97 -11.69 -16.51
N ARG A 335 -27.98 -12.57 -16.41
CA ARG A 335 -29.40 -12.18 -16.29
C ARG A 335 -29.83 -11.72 -14.89
N ARG A 336 -29.04 -12.01 -13.85
CA ARG A 336 -29.28 -11.67 -12.43
C ARG A 336 -28.52 -10.42 -11.96
N MET A 337 -27.56 -9.93 -12.74
CA MET A 337 -26.73 -8.78 -12.40
C MET A 337 -27.52 -7.47 -12.35
N ARG A 338 -27.27 -6.64 -11.33
CA ARG A 338 -27.78 -5.27 -11.23
C ARG A 338 -27.16 -4.42 -12.36
N SER A 339 -27.94 -3.53 -12.94
CA SER A 339 -27.41 -2.48 -13.82
C SER A 339 -26.70 -1.41 -12.98
N VAL A 340 -25.50 -1.04 -13.38
CA VAL A 340 -24.71 0.06 -12.82
C VAL A 340 -24.26 0.98 -13.96
N THR A 341 -23.85 2.20 -13.66
CA THR A 341 -23.28 3.12 -14.65
C THR A 341 -21.91 2.61 -15.11
N PRO A 342 -21.64 2.50 -16.44
CA PRO A 342 -20.32 2.16 -16.95
C PRO A 342 -19.26 3.22 -16.61
N ASP A 343 -18.00 2.80 -16.44
CA ASP A 343 -16.89 3.71 -16.12
C ASP A 343 -15.54 3.18 -16.62
N GLU A 344 -14.90 3.92 -17.53
CA GLU A 344 -13.57 3.61 -18.08
C GLU A 344 -12.46 3.64 -17.01
N GLY A 345 -12.66 4.38 -15.92
CA GLY A 345 -11.75 4.41 -14.76
C GLY A 345 -11.65 3.07 -14.03
N ARG A 346 -12.62 2.18 -14.20
CA ARG A 346 -12.59 0.80 -13.67
C ARG A 346 -11.73 -0.15 -14.51
N ALA A 347 -11.28 0.27 -15.70
CA ALA A 347 -10.42 -0.56 -16.53
C ALA A 347 -9.13 -0.94 -15.75
N PRO A 348 -8.66 -2.21 -15.84
CA PRO A 348 -7.41 -2.61 -15.21
C PRO A 348 -6.22 -1.86 -15.83
N PHE A 349 -5.21 -1.55 -15.03
CA PHE A 349 -3.95 -0.97 -15.53
C PHE A 349 -2.87 -2.03 -15.73
N THR A 350 -2.05 -1.84 -16.75
CA THR A 350 -0.87 -2.68 -17.00
C THR A 350 0.33 -2.29 -16.13
N PRO A 351 1.33 -3.17 -15.96
CA PRO A 351 2.65 -2.82 -15.41
C PRO A 351 3.31 -1.58 -16.04
N THR A 352 3.05 -1.33 -17.34
CA THR A 352 3.58 -0.16 -18.04
C THR A 352 2.87 1.12 -17.59
N GLU A 353 1.54 1.09 -17.46
CA GLU A 353 0.75 2.21 -16.96
C GLU A 353 1.00 2.50 -15.47
N TYR A 354 1.22 1.47 -14.65
CA TYR A 354 1.62 1.63 -13.24
C TYR A 354 2.94 2.41 -13.12
N LEU A 355 3.95 2.01 -13.90
CA LEU A 355 5.24 2.71 -13.96
C LEU A 355 5.09 4.14 -14.51
N GLN A 356 4.25 4.35 -15.53
CA GLN A 356 3.98 5.69 -16.08
C GLN A 356 3.31 6.61 -15.06
N ALA A 357 2.31 6.13 -14.32
CA ALA A 357 1.58 6.91 -13.32
C ALA A 357 2.49 7.31 -12.13
N HIS A 358 3.40 6.43 -11.69
CA HIS A 358 4.41 6.78 -10.68
C HIS A 358 5.45 7.79 -11.20
N LEU A 359 5.72 7.81 -12.50
CA LEU A 359 6.66 8.72 -13.16
C LEU A 359 6.04 10.08 -13.55
N ASP A 360 4.72 10.26 -13.39
CA ASP A 360 4.04 11.52 -13.70
C ASP A 360 4.41 12.62 -12.67
N PRO A 361 4.94 13.79 -13.10
CA PRO A 361 5.22 14.91 -12.21
C PRO A 361 4.00 15.41 -11.40
N ALA A 362 2.77 15.19 -11.87
CA ALA A 362 1.55 15.51 -11.12
C ALA A 362 1.43 14.72 -9.80
N HIS A 363 2.03 13.52 -9.74
CA HIS A 363 2.06 12.67 -8.56
C HIS A 363 3.39 12.75 -7.79
N ALA A 364 4.30 13.67 -8.13
CA ALA A 364 5.64 13.72 -7.52
C ALA A 364 5.65 13.96 -5.99
N GLY A 365 4.72 14.73 -5.44
CA GLY A 365 4.69 15.06 -4.00
C GLY A 365 6.01 15.66 -3.51
N VAL A 366 6.58 15.09 -2.44
CA VAL A 366 7.94 15.40 -1.93
C VAL A 366 9.05 14.63 -2.69
N GLY A 367 8.66 13.67 -3.54
CA GLY A 367 9.55 12.88 -4.40
C GLY A 367 10.02 11.55 -3.79
N PRO A 368 11.05 10.91 -4.39
CA PRO A 368 11.55 11.22 -5.74
C PRO A 368 10.47 10.95 -6.80
N VAL A 369 10.52 11.66 -7.94
CA VAL A 369 9.66 11.33 -9.10
C VAL A 369 9.91 9.88 -9.51
N GLY A 370 8.85 9.10 -9.71
CA GLY A 370 8.94 7.64 -9.90
C GLY A 370 8.83 6.82 -8.62
N HIS A 371 8.98 7.41 -7.44
CA HIS A 371 8.85 6.75 -6.13
C HIS A 371 9.63 5.43 -6.04
N GLY A 372 10.89 5.49 -6.50
CA GLY A 372 11.78 4.35 -6.64
C GLY A 372 11.93 3.86 -8.09
N TYR A 373 10.86 3.89 -8.88
CA TYR A 373 10.91 3.59 -10.30
C TYR A 373 11.60 4.68 -11.13
N SER A 374 12.01 4.32 -12.35
CA SER A 374 12.74 5.20 -13.26
C SER A 374 12.30 5.02 -14.72
N GLN A 375 12.69 5.96 -15.59
CA GLN A 375 12.53 5.78 -17.04
C GLN A 375 13.28 4.54 -17.56
N ALA A 376 14.36 4.10 -16.89
CA ALA A 376 15.05 2.86 -17.22
C ALA A 376 14.26 1.61 -16.79
N ASN A 377 13.49 1.67 -15.68
CA ASN A 377 12.54 0.62 -15.30
C ASN A 377 11.40 0.50 -16.32
N LEU A 378 10.87 1.64 -16.79
CA LEU A 378 9.85 1.67 -17.85
C LEU A 378 10.38 1.09 -19.17
N ALA A 379 11.60 1.47 -19.58
CA ALA A 379 12.23 0.94 -20.79
C ALA A 379 12.57 -0.57 -20.69
N ALA A 380 13.01 -1.04 -19.51
CA ALA A 380 13.33 -2.44 -19.25
C ALA A 380 12.10 -3.31 -18.91
N LYS A 381 10.93 -2.71 -18.65
CA LYS A 381 9.72 -3.33 -18.12
C LYS A 381 9.95 -4.08 -16.80
N THR A 382 10.61 -3.43 -15.83
CA THR A 382 10.94 -4.03 -14.53
C THR A 382 10.42 -3.23 -13.35
N GLN A 383 9.76 -3.87 -12.39
CA GLN A 383 9.21 -3.23 -11.16
C GLN A 383 10.09 -3.47 -9.91
N TYR A 384 11.37 -3.78 -10.11
CA TYR A 384 12.39 -3.93 -9.05
C TYR A 384 13.56 -2.96 -9.24
N TYR A 385 14.15 -2.47 -8.14
CA TYR A 385 15.14 -1.39 -8.15
C TYR A 385 15.96 -1.32 -6.84
N THR A 386 17.01 -0.49 -6.82
CA THR A 386 17.70 -0.08 -5.57
C THR A 386 17.65 1.41 -5.34
N PHE A 387 17.74 1.84 -4.08
CA PHE A 387 17.78 3.26 -3.69
C PHE A 387 18.65 3.49 -2.45
N ARG A 388 19.11 4.73 -2.26
CA ARG A 388 19.99 5.14 -1.16
C ARG A 388 19.17 5.58 0.05
N ILE A 389 19.08 4.71 1.06
CA ILE A 389 18.40 5.02 2.34
C ILE A 389 19.24 6.02 3.14
N ALA A 390 20.54 5.74 3.30
CA ALA A 390 21.53 6.56 3.99
C ALA A 390 22.94 6.21 3.51
N ASP A 391 23.97 6.93 3.95
CA ASP A 391 25.35 6.74 3.45
C ASP A 391 25.97 5.35 3.69
N GLU A 392 25.46 4.62 4.69
CA GLU A 392 25.83 3.22 4.94
C GLU A 392 24.67 2.24 4.72
N VAL A 393 23.54 2.67 4.12
CA VAL A 393 22.32 1.84 4.00
C VAL A 393 21.74 1.87 2.57
N LEU A 394 21.61 0.69 1.98
CA LEU A 394 20.99 0.42 0.68
C LEU A 394 19.58 -0.17 0.86
N GLY A 395 18.60 0.39 0.15
CA GLY A 395 17.27 -0.21 -0.01
C GLY A 395 17.19 -1.00 -1.32
N VAL A 396 16.60 -2.19 -1.27
CA VAL A 396 16.40 -3.07 -2.44
C VAL A 396 14.92 -3.46 -2.52
N SER A 397 14.20 -3.00 -3.54
CA SER A 397 12.79 -3.34 -3.77
C SER A 397 12.69 -4.49 -4.78
N LEU A 398 12.02 -5.57 -4.39
CA LEU A 398 11.76 -6.76 -5.20
C LEU A 398 10.33 -6.77 -5.73
N ASP A 399 10.19 -7.06 -7.02
CA ASP A 399 8.92 -7.45 -7.60
C ASP A 399 8.75 -8.95 -7.40
N THR A 400 7.81 -9.32 -6.53
CA THR A 400 7.52 -10.73 -6.20
C THR A 400 6.22 -11.20 -6.83
N THR A 401 5.63 -10.42 -7.74
CA THR A 401 4.38 -10.76 -8.41
C THR A 401 4.61 -11.78 -9.53
N ASP A 402 3.58 -12.57 -9.86
CA ASP A 402 3.66 -13.61 -10.87
C ASP A 402 2.61 -13.36 -11.97
N PRO A 403 3.02 -12.93 -13.18
CA PRO A 403 2.11 -12.70 -14.30
C PRO A 403 1.37 -13.96 -14.78
N GLY A 404 1.75 -15.16 -14.31
CA GLY A 404 1.01 -16.41 -14.51
C GLY A 404 -0.30 -16.50 -13.72
N GLY A 405 -0.59 -15.52 -12.85
CA GLY A 405 -1.74 -15.50 -11.94
C GLY A 405 -1.52 -16.34 -10.69
N HIS A 406 -2.54 -16.41 -9.82
CA HIS A 406 -2.49 -16.80 -8.39
C HIS A 406 -2.11 -15.63 -7.46
N TYR A 407 -2.60 -15.67 -6.23
CA TYR A 407 -2.27 -14.72 -5.15
C TYR A 407 -0.94 -15.04 -4.46
N GLU A 408 -0.10 -15.93 -4.99
CA GLU A 408 1.18 -16.28 -4.36
C GLU A 408 2.33 -15.83 -5.25
N GLY A 409 3.44 -15.48 -4.61
CA GLY A 409 4.56 -14.84 -5.27
C GLY A 409 5.65 -15.79 -5.73
N SER A 410 6.60 -15.24 -6.47
CA SER A 410 7.86 -15.86 -6.88
C SER A 410 8.79 -14.79 -7.46
N VAL A 411 10.04 -15.14 -7.79
CA VAL A 411 10.91 -14.27 -8.62
C VAL A 411 11.51 -15.03 -9.80
N GLY A 412 11.62 -14.38 -10.96
CA GLY A 412 12.33 -14.94 -12.11
C GLY A 412 13.85 -15.03 -11.89
N THR A 413 14.51 -15.99 -12.53
CA THR A 413 15.98 -16.22 -12.44
C THR A 413 16.80 -14.95 -12.65
N THR A 414 16.38 -14.07 -13.56
CA THR A 414 17.05 -12.79 -13.88
C THR A 414 17.05 -11.84 -12.68
N GLN A 415 15.91 -11.72 -11.99
CA GLN A 415 15.79 -10.90 -10.78
C GLN A 415 16.57 -11.51 -9.61
N LEU A 416 16.50 -12.83 -9.39
CA LEU A 416 17.24 -13.50 -8.33
C LEU A 416 18.77 -13.34 -8.49
N ARG A 417 19.28 -13.50 -9.72
CA ARG A 417 20.69 -13.25 -10.05
C ARG A 417 21.07 -11.77 -9.93
N TRP A 418 20.14 -10.83 -10.18
CA TRP A 418 20.38 -9.40 -9.97
C TRP A 418 20.46 -9.05 -8.48
N LEU A 419 19.61 -9.64 -7.64
CA LEU A 419 19.68 -9.53 -6.19
C LEU A 419 21.03 -10.04 -5.66
N GLU A 420 21.44 -11.23 -6.08
CA GLU A 420 22.75 -11.82 -5.72
C GLU A 420 23.93 -10.88 -6.10
N ARG A 421 23.93 -10.30 -7.30
CA ARG A 421 24.95 -9.32 -7.73
C ARG A 421 24.91 -8.03 -6.90
N THR A 422 23.71 -7.58 -6.54
CA THR A 422 23.48 -6.37 -5.74
C THR A 422 24.00 -6.53 -4.32
N LEU A 423 23.76 -7.67 -3.68
CA LEU A 423 24.26 -7.97 -2.34
C LEU A 423 25.78 -8.12 -2.32
N LYS A 424 26.38 -8.76 -3.34
CA LYS A 424 27.85 -8.82 -3.52
C LYS A 424 28.48 -7.45 -3.73
N ALA A 425 27.77 -6.51 -4.36
CA ALA A 425 28.23 -5.12 -4.47
C ALA A 425 28.16 -4.40 -3.11
N ALA A 426 27.06 -4.55 -2.36
CA ALA A 426 26.92 -4.00 -1.00
C ALA A 426 28.00 -4.54 -0.04
N GLU A 427 28.34 -5.83 -0.11
CA GLU A 427 29.46 -6.44 0.63
C GLU A 427 30.79 -5.75 0.36
N LYS A 428 31.12 -5.54 -0.92
CA LYS A 428 32.34 -4.84 -1.34
C LYS A 428 32.36 -3.38 -0.87
N ASN A 429 31.20 -2.72 -0.88
CA ASN A 429 31.04 -1.32 -0.49
C ASN A 429 30.96 -1.12 1.04
N LYS A 430 30.82 -2.19 1.83
CA LYS A 430 30.52 -2.17 3.27
C LYS A 430 29.17 -1.49 3.61
N GLU A 431 28.22 -1.58 2.70
CA GLU A 431 26.85 -1.09 2.91
C GLU A 431 26.05 -2.12 3.72
N HIS A 432 25.12 -1.66 4.55
CA HIS A 432 24.04 -2.47 5.10
C HIS A 432 22.84 -2.49 4.14
N VAL A 433 22.07 -3.57 4.13
CA VAL A 433 20.94 -3.75 3.19
C VAL A 433 19.63 -4.00 3.93
N ILE A 434 18.59 -3.26 3.52
CA ILE A 434 17.19 -3.59 3.78
C ILE A 434 16.54 -4.03 2.46
N VAL A 435 15.94 -5.22 2.46
CA VAL A 435 15.19 -5.75 1.32
C VAL A 435 13.70 -5.53 1.55
N PHE A 436 12.97 -5.17 0.50
CA PHE A 436 11.53 -4.96 0.50
C PHE A 436 10.87 -5.86 -0.55
N SER A 437 9.74 -6.46 -0.21
CA SER A 437 8.85 -7.16 -1.15
C SER A 437 7.41 -7.03 -0.68
N HIS A 438 6.45 -7.36 -1.54
CA HIS A 438 5.09 -7.63 -1.08
C HIS A 438 4.99 -8.99 -0.37
N HIS A 439 5.24 -10.09 -1.10
CA HIS A 439 5.10 -11.44 -0.57
C HIS A 439 6.17 -11.78 0.49
N THR A 440 5.80 -12.69 1.41
CA THR A 440 6.66 -13.23 2.47
C THR A 440 7.44 -14.46 2.00
N SER A 441 8.46 -14.86 2.76
CA SER A 441 9.16 -16.14 2.54
C SER A 441 8.21 -17.35 2.46
N LYS A 442 7.08 -17.32 3.17
CA LYS A 442 6.10 -18.41 3.27
C LYS A 442 4.97 -18.33 2.23
N SER A 443 4.78 -17.19 1.57
CA SER A 443 3.78 -17.00 0.50
C SER A 443 4.39 -16.90 -0.91
N MET A 444 5.72 -16.96 -1.04
CA MET A 444 6.40 -17.10 -2.32
C MET A 444 6.50 -18.58 -2.75
N ARG A 445 5.39 -19.15 -3.22
CA ARG A 445 5.28 -20.58 -3.59
C ARG A 445 4.79 -20.83 -5.02
N ASN A 446 4.55 -19.77 -5.79
CA ASN A 446 3.96 -19.85 -7.12
C ASN A 446 5.03 -20.13 -8.19
N LEU A 447 5.32 -21.40 -8.44
CA LEU A 447 6.33 -21.81 -9.42
C LEU A 447 5.73 -22.06 -10.82
N ARG A 448 4.76 -21.23 -11.22
CA ARG A 448 4.16 -21.25 -12.56
C ARG A 448 5.14 -20.67 -13.59
N GLU A 449 4.87 -20.88 -14.88
CA GLU A 449 5.62 -20.20 -15.94
C GLU A 449 5.07 -18.79 -16.14
N ASP A 450 5.97 -17.81 -16.19
CA ASP A 450 5.63 -16.41 -16.48
C ASP A 450 5.33 -16.25 -17.98
N PRO A 451 4.09 -15.87 -18.37
CA PRO A 451 3.72 -15.74 -19.78
C PRO A 451 4.52 -14.67 -20.56
N ALA A 452 5.13 -13.71 -19.87
CA ALA A 452 6.00 -12.70 -20.49
C ALA A 452 7.45 -13.18 -20.66
N HIS A 453 7.87 -14.21 -19.90
CA HIS A 453 9.22 -14.77 -19.92
C HIS A 453 9.22 -16.32 -20.04
N PRO A 454 8.71 -16.90 -21.16
CA PRO A 454 8.67 -18.35 -21.35
C PRO A 454 10.04 -19.01 -21.19
N GLY A 455 10.08 -20.16 -20.51
CA GLY A 455 11.31 -20.88 -20.17
C GLY A 455 12.18 -20.26 -19.06
N GLU A 456 11.85 -19.08 -18.52
CA GLU A 456 12.52 -18.59 -17.30
C GLU A 456 12.01 -19.35 -16.07
N ARG A 457 12.95 -19.84 -15.24
CA ARG A 457 12.60 -20.51 -13.99
C ARG A 457 12.15 -19.47 -12.95
N ARG A 458 10.96 -19.68 -12.40
CA ARG A 458 10.50 -18.99 -11.18
C ARG A 458 11.08 -19.68 -9.94
N HIS A 459 11.40 -18.87 -8.93
CA HIS A 459 12.04 -19.27 -7.68
C HIS A 459 11.17 -18.90 -6.48
N GLY A 460 11.11 -19.80 -5.49
CA GLY A 460 10.29 -19.65 -4.29
C GLY A 460 11.01 -18.91 -3.15
N GLY A 461 10.28 -18.69 -2.06
CA GLY A 461 10.78 -17.99 -0.88
C GLY A 461 12.03 -18.64 -0.26
N ASP A 462 12.13 -19.97 -0.27
CA ASP A 462 13.30 -20.70 0.23
C ASP A 462 14.59 -20.34 -0.54
N GLU A 463 14.51 -20.09 -1.84
CA GLU A 463 15.66 -19.68 -2.66
C GLU A 463 16.02 -18.20 -2.46
N VAL A 464 15.02 -17.36 -2.20
CA VAL A 464 15.26 -15.96 -1.78
C VAL A 464 15.92 -15.94 -0.39
N LEU A 465 15.41 -16.70 0.58
CA LEU A 465 16.02 -16.88 1.91
C LEU A 465 17.47 -17.38 1.80
N ALA A 466 17.76 -18.33 0.91
CA ALA A 466 19.11 -18.82 0.67
C ALA A 466 20.05 -17.72 0.13
N VAL A 467 19.58 -16.87 -0.79
CA VAL A 467 20.36 -15.72 -1.30
C VAL A 467 20.53 -14.64 -0.23
N LEU A 468 19.50 -14.27 0.52
CA LEU A 468 19.60 -13.27 1.58
C LEU A 468 20.50 -13.73 2.73
N GLY A 469 20.29 -14.96 3.22
CA GLY A 469 21.08 -15.58 4.28
C GLY A 469 22.53 -15.85 3.89
N ALA A 470 22.86 -15.82 2.60
CA ALA A 470 24.24 -15.91 2.13
C ALA A 470 25.06 -14.64 2.37
N HIS A 471 24.44 -13.47 2.58
CA HIS A 471 25.12 -12.17 2.51
C HIS A 471 25.11 -11.38 3.83
N ARG A 472 26.30 -11.01 4.32
CA ARG A 472 26.49 -10.32 5.63
C ARG A 472 25.89 -8.91 5.75
N PRO A 473 25.63 -8.15 4.66
CA PRO A 473 24.95 -6.86 4.72
C PRO A 473 23.47 -6.88 5.10
N VAL A 474 22.76 -7.98 4.85
CA VAL A 474 21.30 -8.01 5.00
C VAL A 474 20.95 -7.91 6.47
N LEU A 475 20.36 -6.78 6.89
CA LEU A 475 19.88 -6.60 8.26
C LEU A 475 18.42 -7.08 8.38
N ALA A 476 17.59 -6.77 7.38
CA ALA A 476 16.20 -7.22 7.34
C ALA A 476 15.63 -7.38 5.92
N TRP A 477 14.59 -8.20 5.87
CA TRP A 477 13.62 -8.31 4.79
C TRP A 477 12.26 -7.84 5.32
N VAL A 478 11.74 -6.74 4.81
CA VAL A 478 10.49 -6.08 5.23
C VAL A 478 9.40 -6.36 4.20
N ASN A 479 8.25 -6.88 4.63
CA ASN A 479 7.19 -7.34 3.72
C ASN A 479 5.75 -7.21 4.27
N GLY A 480 4.78 -7.52 3.41
CA GLY A 480 3.34 -7.41 3.64
C GLY A 480 2.62 -8.75 3.45
N HIS A 481 1.55 -8.74 2.67
CA HIS A 481 0.80 -9.87 2.11
C HIS A 481 0.07 -10.79 3.09
N SER A 482 0.66 -11.06 4.26
CA SER A 482 0.11 -11.95 5.27
C SER A 482 -1.02 -11.30 6.10
N HIS A 483 -1.23 -9.99 5.92
CA HIS A 483 -2.10 -9.12 6.73
C HIS A 483 -1.79 -9.15 8.25
N LYS A 484 -0.67 -9.75 8.68
CA LYS A 484 -0.33 -10.00 10.09
C LYS A 484 1.04 -9.42 10.44
N ASN A 485 1.15 -8.80 11.63
CA ASN A 485 2.44 -8.56 12.26
C ASN A 485 3.12 -9.91 12.60
N ASN A 486 4.30 -10.17 12.03
CA ASN A 486 5.07 -11.39 12.28
C ASN A 486 6.57 -11.08 12.10
N ILE A 487 7.42 -11.36 13.09
CA ILE A 487 8.87 -11.15 13.03
C ILE A 487 9.61 -12.48 13.17
N THR A 488 10.26 -12.91 12.09
CA THR A 488 11.00 -14.19 12.01
C THR A 488 12.51 -13.95 12.03
N PRO A 489 13.27 -14.53 12.98
CA PRO A 489 14.73 -14.56 12.91
C PRO A 489 15.20 -15.60 11.88
N HIS A 490 16.12 -15.22 10.99
CA HIS A 490 16.76 -16.12 10.02
C HIS A 490 18.26 -16.26 10.33
N PRO A 491 18.68 -17.19 11.21
CA PRO A 491 20.08 -17.46 11.55
C PRO A 491 20.75 -18.44 10.57
N ALA A 492 22.06 -18.28 10.37
CA ALA A 492 22.93 -19.26 9.72
C ALA A 492 24.07 -19.73 10.64
N SER A 493 24.59 -20.93 10.39
CA SER A 493 25.59 -21.62 11.24
C SER A 493 26.94 -20.91 11.37
N ASP A 494 27.29 -20.02 10.44
CA ASP A 494 28.51 -19.21 10.47
C ASP A 494 28.30 -17.78 11.00
N GLY A 495 27.15 -17.54 11.67
CA GLY A 495 26.83 -16.23 12.23
C GLY A 495 26.58 -15.14 11.19
N ARG A 496 26.15 -15.50 9.98
CA ARG A 496 25.24 -14.65 9.18
C ARG A 496 23.84 -14.74 9.77
N SER A 497 23.08 -13.65 9.71
CA SER A 497 21.71 -13.62 10.22
C SER A 497 20.96 -12.35 9.81
N PHE A 498 19.66 -12.43 9.52
CA PHE A 498 18.80 -11.26 9.29
C PHE A 498 17.40 -11.46 9.86
N TRP A 499 16.61 -10.38 9.95
CA TRP A 499 15.22 -10.41 10.41
C TRP A 499 14.24 -10.32 9.24
N GLU A 500 13.26 -11.22 9.15
CA GLU A 500 12.08 -10.99 8.30
C GLU A 500 10.99 -10.30 9.14
N VAL A 501 10.46 -9.19 8.64
CA VAL A 501 9.52 -8.31 9.36
C VAL A 501 8.28 -8.09 8.50
N SER A 502 7.22 -8.83 8.81
CA SER A 502 5.89 -8.64 8.26
C SER A 502 5.07 -7.66 9.12
N THR A 503 4.25 -6.84 8.47
CA THR A 503 3.37 -5.86 9.12
C THR A 503 1.91 -6.16 8.81
N ALA A 504 1.01 -5.87 9.74
CA ALA A 504 -0.43 -6.01 9.52
C ALA A 504 -0.92 -5.09 8.40
N SER A 505 -1.96 -5.52 7.67
CA SER A 505 -2.53 -4.71 6.59
C SER A 505 -3.22 -3.46 7.11
N HIS A 506 -3.56 -2.53 6.21
CA HIS A 506 -4.35 -1.35 6.55
C HIS A 506 -5.84 -1.50 6.20
N VAL A 507 -6.23 -2.63 5.60
CA VAL A 507 -7.63 -3.00 5.32
C VAL A 507 -8.31 -3.76 6.47
N ASP A 508 -7.59 -4.67 7.13
CA ASP A 508 -8.08 -5.43 8.28
C ASP A 508 -7.66 -4.78 9.60
N PHE A 509 -8.49 -4.93 10.66
CA PHE A 509 -8.07 -4.59 12.01
C PHE A 509 -6.87 -5.44 12.42
N PRO A 510 -5.77 -4.87 12.96
CA PRO A 510 -5.68 -3.57 13.65
C PRO A 510 -5.25 -2.33 12.81
N GLN A 511 -5.10 -2.43 11.48
CA GLN A 511 -4.77 -1.27 10.62
C GLN A 511 -3.47 -0.53 11.03
N LEU A 512 -2.38 -1.28 11.25
CA LEU A 512 -1.13 -0.78 11.85
C LEU A 512 -0.01 -0.58 10.82
N ALA A 513 0.59 0.61 10.79
CA ALA A 513 1.85 0.87 10.10
C ALA A 513 3.05 0.73 11.07
N ARG A 514 4.26 0.57 10.53
CA ARG A 514 5.48 0.28 11.32
C ARG A 514 6.57 1.30 11.05
N VAL A 515 6.97 2.07 12.07
CA VAL A 515 8.23 2.84 12.03
C VAL A 515 9.39 1.86 12.26
N ILE A 516 10.40 1.91 11.39
CA ILE A 516 11.62 1.11 11.49
C ILE A 516 12.83 2.03 11.64
N GLU A 517 13.67 1.80 12.64
CA GLU A 517 14.89 2.57 12.90
C GLU A 517 16.11 1.65 12.94
N ILE A 518 17.21 2.03 12.29
CA ILE A 518 18.47 1.29 12.29
C ILE A 518 19.47 2.07 13.16
N ALA A 519 20.10 1.41 14.13
CA ALA A 519 21.16 2.02 14.92
C ALA A 519 22.35 1.08 15.16
N ASP A 520 23.56 1.60 14.97
CA ASP A 520 24.79 0.97 15.47
C ASP A 520 24.86 1.17 16.99
N ASN A 521 25.05 0.09 17.76
CA ASN A 521 25.20 0.17 19.21
C ASN A 521 26.64 0.47 19.67
N HIS A 522 27.60 0.61 18.74
CA HIS A 522 29.04 0.82 19.02
C HIS A 522 29.66 -0.22 19.94
N ASP A 523 29.23 -1.47 19.79
CA ASP A 523 29.75 -2.64 20.52
C ASP A 523 29.78 -3.93 19.68
N GLY A 524 29.77 -3.79 18.35
CA GLY A 524 29.69 -4.92 17.42
C GLY A 524 28.28 -5.51 17.27
N THR A 525 27.24 -4.77 17.68
CA THR A 525 25.83 -5.10 17.41
C THR A 525 25.12 -3.94 16.73
N ILE A 526 24.10 -4.27 15.92
CA ILE A 526 23.14 -3.33 15.36
C ILE A 526 21.77 -3.65 15.98
N SER A 527 21.00 -2.61 16.30
CA SER A 527 19.59 -2.75 16.66
C SER A 527 18.70 -2.23 15.53
N LEU A 528 17.73 -3.04 15.11
CA LEU A 528 16.55 -2.59 14.37
C LEU A 528 15.42 -2.37 15.37
N PHE A 529 14.96 -1.13 15.52
CA PHE A 529 13.75 -0.86 16.29
C PHE A 529 12.56 -0.97 15.37
N THR A 530 11.50 -1.64 15.82
CA THR A 530 10.19 -1.54 15.19
C THR A 530 9.20 -0.95 16.19
N THR A 531 8.40 0.01 15.73
CA THR A 531 7.42 0.73 16.56
C THR A 531 6.14 0.95 15.76
N LEU A 532 5.04 0.37 16.22
CA LEU A 532 3.77 0.38 15.51
C LEU A 532 2.96 1.65 15.77
N ILE A 533 2.26 2.13 14.74
CA ILE A 533 1.41 3.33 14.73
C ILE A 533 0.06 3.01 14.05
N GLU A 534 -0.98 3.74 14.45
CA GLU A 534 -2.32 3.72 13.84
C GLU A 534 -2.60 5.04 13.09
N SER A 535 -3.72 5.13 12.37
CA SER A 535 -4.19 6.40 11.77
C SER A 535 -4.37 7.54 12.80
N ALA A 536 -4.32 8.80 12.37
CA ALA A 536 -4.48 9.97 13.24
C ALA A 536 -5.88 10.13 13.84
N ALA A 537 -6.87 9.39 13.31
CA ALA A 537 -8.25 9.39 13.77
C ALA A 537 -8.41 9.04 15.26
N PRO A 538 -9.38 9.64 15.97
CA PRO A 538 -9.75 9.28 17.33
C PRO A 538 -10.06 7.78 17.50
N HIS A 539 -9.73 7.23 18.68
CA HIS A 539 -9.99 5.83 19.00
C HIS A 539 -11.48 5.56 19.28
N ASP A 540 -12.16 6.53 19.90
CA ASP A 540 -13.62 6.57 19.97
C ASP A 540 -14.22 7.10 18.66
N THR A 541 -15.41 6.63 18.30
CA THR A 541 -16.18 7.09 17.14
C THR A 541 -17.41 7.92 17.55
N ASP A 542 -17.85 8.83 16.69
CA ASP A 542 -19.19 9.41 16.72
C ASP A 542 -19.91 9.02 15.42
N PHE A 543 -21.12 8.47 15.52
CA PHE A 543 -21.90 8.04 14.34
C PHE A 543 -22.59 9.20 13.62
N THR A 544 -22.51 10.42 14.18
CA THR A 544 -22.95 11.66 13.53
C THR A 544 -21.79 12.43 12.88
N ASP A 545 -20.54 12.11 13.21
CA ASP A 545 -19.37 12.70 12.55
C ASP A 545 -19.07 12.02 11.21
N LEU A 546 -19.63 12.59 10.15
CA LEU A 546 -19.35 12.20 8.77
C LEU A 546 -18.30 13.11 8.09
N SER A 547 -17.39 13.71 8.87
CA SER A 547 -16.17 14.37 8.38
C SER A 547 -15.12 13.35 7.92
N GLN A 548 -14.06 13.80 7.26
CA GLN A 548 -12.92 12.95 6.88
C GLN A 548 -12.31 12.21 8.09
N THR A 549 -12.26 12.87 9.25
CA THR A 549 -11.73 12.31 10.51
C THR A 549 -12.69 11.28 11.11
N GLY A 550 -14.00 11.58 11.14
CA GLY A 550 -15.03 10.66 11.64
C GLY A 550 -15.14 9.40 10.79
N LEU A 551 -15.09 9.53 9.46
CA LEU A 551 -15.02 8.39 8.54
C LEU A 551 -13.74 7.55 8.75
N ALA A 552 -12.60 8.17 9.00
CA ALA A 552 -11.35 7.46 9.32
C ALA A 552 -11.39 6.74 10.68
N ALA A 553 -12.15 7.25 11.66
CA ALA A 553 -12.40 6.56 12.93
C ALA A 553 -13.36 5.37 12.73
N LEU A 554 -14.44 5.58 11.97
CA LEU A 554 -15.40 4.54 11.58
C LEU A 554 -14.73 3.39 10.82
N TYR A 555 -13.78 3.68 9.92
CA TYR A 555 -13.03 2.65 9.18
C TYR A 555 -12.40 1.59 10.09
N ARG A 556 -11.84 2.02 11.23
CA ARG A 556 -11.19 1.16 12.22
C ARG A 556 -12.18 0.43 13.14
N GLU A 557 -13.28 1.08 13.52
CA GLU A 557 -14.30 0.42 14.35
C GLU A 557 -15.14 -0.59 13.55
N LEU A 558 -15.45 -0.28 12.28
CA LEU A 558 -16.14 -1.19 11.37
C LEU A 558 -15.24 -2.38 11.00
N SER A 559 -13.93 -2.19 10.80
CA SER A 559 -13.00 -3.30 10.57
C SER A 559 -12.81 -4.20 11.79
N PHE A 560 -12.83 -3.64 13.01
CA PHE A 560 -12.79 -4.42 14.25
C PHE A 560 -14.01 -5.34 14.39
N ASN A 561 -15.19 -4.84 14.01
CA ASN A 561 -16.46 -5.55 14.16
C ASN A 561 -16.87 -6.37 12.92
N ALA A 562 -16.10 -6.30 11.82
CA ALA A 562 -16.42 -6.94 10.55
C ALA A 562 -16.71 -8.46 10.73
N PRO A 563 -17.85 -8.99 10.23
CA PRO A 563 -18.15 -10.41 10.36
C PRO A 563 -17.07 -11.28 9.70
N GLY A 564 -16.45 -12.16 10.49
CA GLY A 564 -15.30 -12.97 10.04
C GLY A 564 -13.92 -12.32 10.24
N ALA A 565 -13.83 -11.15 10.88
CA ALA A 565 -12.56 -10.52 11.25
C ALA A 565 -11.68 -11.46 12.12
N ARG A 566 -10.37 -11.39 11.88
CA ARG A 566 -9.36 -12.16 12.61
C ARG A 566 -8.82 -11.37 13.79
N THR A 567 -8.68 -12.02 14.94
CA THR A 567 -8.15 -11.41 16.17
C THR A 567 -6.62 -11.54 16.32
N ASP A 568 -5.97 -12.37 15.50
CA ASP A 568 -4.54 -12.72 15.59
C ASP A 568 -3.61 -11.89 14.68
N LEU A 569 -4.16 -11.03 13.83
CA LEU A 569 -3.40 -10.18 12.90
C LEU A 569 -2.48 -9.16 13.60
N SER A 570 -2.78 -8.83 14.86
CA SER A 570 -1.96 -7.96 15.69
C SER A 570 -0.54 -8.51 15.99
N GLY A 571 -0.30 -9.80 15.77
CA GLY A 571 0.95 -10.48 16.14
C GLY A 571 1.06 -10.72 17.64
N ASP A 572 2.06 -11.48 18.06
CA ASP A 572 2.42 -11.65 19.46
C ASP A 572 3.28 -10.46 19.95
N PRO A 573 3.54 -10.28 21.26
CA PRO A 573 4.36 -9.16 21.75
C PRO A 573 5.74 -9.03 21.08
N GLU A 574 6.30 -10.16 20.64
CA GLU A 574 7.57 -10.26 19.90
C GLU A 574 7.49 -9.89 18.41
N ASP A 575 6.28 -9.64 17.89
CA ASP A 575 6.01 -9.14 16.53
C ASP A 575 5.69 -7.63 16.52
N ARG A 576 5.42 -7.05 17.70
CA ARG A 576 4.82 -5.72 17.86
C ARG A 576 5.86 -4.60 17.95
N ASN A 577 6.08 -4.06 19.15
CA ASN A 577 7.09 -3.03 19.41
C ASN A 577 8.37 -3.74 19.85
N THR A 578 9.44 -3.63 19.06
CA THR A 578 10.66 -4.42 19.30
C THR A 578 11.96 -3.63 19.22
N GLU A 579 12.98 -4.15 19.89
CA GLU A 579 14.40 -3.96 19.56
C GLU A 579 14.94 -5.32 19.10
N LEU A 580 15.17 -5.46 17.80
CA LEU A 580 15.70 -6.66 17.17
C LEU A 580 17.23 -6.53 17.05
N VAL A 581 17.98 -7.38 17.74
CA VAL A 581 19.44 -7.23 17.81
C VAL A 581 20.16 -8.18 16.85
N LEU A 582 21.16 -7.64 16.15
CA LEU A 582 22.00 -8.31 15.15
C LEU A 582 23.48 -8.14 15.52
N ARG A 583 24.36 -9.01 15.01
CA ARG A 583 25.80 -8.73 14.98
C ARG A 583 26.07 -7.68 13.90
N LYS A 584 26.99 -6.73 14.13
CA LYS A 584 27.50 -5.86 13.05
C LYS A 584 28.41 -6.68 12.13
N SER A 585 28.23 -6.47 10.83
CA SER A 585 28.94 -7.12 9.71
C SER A 585 30.45 -6.84 9.70
#